data_AF-A0A4S3PRC1-F1
#
_entry.id   AF-A0A4S3PRC1-F1
#
_cell.length_a   1.000
_cell.length_b   1.000
_cell.length_c   1.000
_cell.angle_alpha   90.00
_cell.angle_beta   90.00
_cell.angle_gamma   90.00
#
_symmetry.space_group_name_H-M   'P 1'
#
loop_
_entity.id
_entity.type
_entity.pdbx_description
1 polymer ?
#
loop_
_entity_poly.entity_id
_entity_poly.type
_entity_poly.pdbx_seq_one_letter_code
_entity_poly.pdbx_strand_id
1 'polypeptide(L)'
;MNISKQEILEKLAENNGSGYVELSGLLHEIKLLNGNQIAFTGACWKWTQTEMPSAHGDYSVLTDVLVEEDLMIPRFPTQDYYEFYESVHDFS
;
A
#
# COMPACT_ATOMS: atom_id res chain seq x y z
N MET A 1 -9.02 -1.39 -6.63
CA MET A 1 -9.68 -0.83 -7.84
C MET A 1 -8.62 -0.53 -8.88
N ASN A 2 -8.74 -1.07 -10.10
CA ASN A 2 -7.75 -0.87 -11.16
C ASN A 2 -7.94 0.47 -11.87
N ILE A 3 -6.96 1.36 -11.75
CA ILE A 3 -6.96 2.69 -12.36
C ILE A 3 -5.69 2.93 -13.18
N SER A 4 -5.76 3.81 -14.17
CA SER A 4 -4.61 4.21 -14.97
C SER A 4 -3.66 5.13 -14.18
N LYS A 5 -2.43 5.29 -14.69
CA LYS A 5 -1.46 6.23 -14.10
C LYS A 5 -1.97 7.67 -14.05
N GLN A 6 -2.76 8.09 -15.04
CA GLN A 6 -3.34 9.44 -15.04
C GLN A 6 -4.38 9.60 -13.94
N GLU A 7 -5.25 8.60 -13.75
CA GLU A 7 -6.23 8.59 -12.67
C GLU A 7 -5.56 8.55 -11.29
N ILE A 8 -4.41 7.87 -11.14
CA ILE A 8 -3.62 7.94 -9.89
C ILE A 8 -3.22 9.37 -9.58
N LEU A 9 -2.74 10.14 -10.57
CA LEU A 9 -2.31 11.52 -10.35
C LEU A 9 -3.49 12.39 -9.87
N GLU A 10 -4.67 12.20 -10.46
CA GLU A 10 -5.89 12.89 -10.06
C GLU A 10 -6.29 12.52 -8.63
N LYS A 11 -6.33 11.22 -8.33
CA LYS A 11 -6.64 10.71 -6.98
C LYS A 11 -5.66 11.14 -5.91
N LEU A 12 -4.36 11.15 -6.21
CA LEU A 12 -3.34 11.67 -5.29
C LEU A 12 -3.55 13.16 -5.05
N ALA A 13 -3.89 13.95 -6.07
CA ALA A 13 -4.17 15.37 -5.90
C ALA A 13 -5.40 15.62 -5.00
N GLU A 14 -6.42 14.76 -5.11
CA GLU A 14 -7.60 14.78 -4.23
C GLU A 14 -7.26 14.34 -2.79
N ASN A 15 -6.34 13.39 -2.60
CA ASN A 15 -5.98 12.80 -1.32
C ASN A 15 -4.69 13.39 -0.69
N ASN A 16 -4.60 14.72 -0.61
CA ASN A 16 -3.47 15.45 0.00
C ASN A 16 -2.07 15.11 -0.56
N GLY A 17 -2.00 14.56 -1.77
CA GLY A 17 -0.77 14.15 -2.42
C GLY A 17 -0.26 12.77 -2.02
N SER A 18 -1.02 11.94 -1.30
CA SER A 18 -0.60 10.61 -0.83
C SER A 18 -1.62 9.53 -1.20
N GLY A 19 -1.16 8.30 -1.33
CA GLY A 19 -2.00 7.13 -1.58
C GLY A 19 -1.17 5.87 -1.64
N TYR A 20 -1.81 4.76 -1.99
CA TYR A 20 -1.18 3.45 -1.95
C TYR A 20 -1.45 2.68 -3.24
N VAL A 21 -0.46 1.92 -3.70
CA VAL A 21 -0.60 1.03 -4.85
C VAL A 21 -0.13 -0.37 -4.51
N GLU A 22 -0.91 -1.38 -4.86
CA GLU A 22 -0.46 -2.75 -4.73
C GLU A 22 0.46 -3.13 -5.90
N LEU A 23 1.67 -3.57 -5.57
CA LEU A 23 2.66 -4.07 -6.53
C LEU A 23 3.19 -5.41 -6.00
N SER A 24 2.99 -6.48 -6.76
CA SER A 24 3.48 -7.83 -6.42
C SER A 24 3.03 -8.35 -5.05
N GLY A 25 1.78 -8.06 -4.63
CA GLY A 25 1.25 -8.49 -3.33
C GLY A 25 1.71 -7.65 -2.14
N LEU A 26 2.36 -6.51 -2.41
CA LEU A 26 2.82 -5.55 -1.42
C LEU A 26 2.17 -4.20 -1.69
N LEU A 27 1.57 -3.61 -0.68
CA LEU A 27 1.03 -2.27 -0.75
C LEU A 27 2.16 -1.25 -0.58
N HIS A 28 2.36 -0.36 -1.54
CA HIS A 28 3.42 0.65 -1.50
C HIS A 28 2.81 2.03 -1.34
N GLU A 29 3.29 2.81 -0.38
CA GLU A 29 2.88 4.21 -0.26
C GLU A 29 3.58 5.04 -1.34
N ILE A 30 2.77 5.83 -2.02
CA ILE A 30 3.18 6.72 -3.09
C ILE A 30 2.74 8.14 -2.78
N LYS A 31 3.58 9.09 -3.19
CA LYS A 31 3.37 10.51 -3.02
C LYS A 31 3.49 11.25 -4.33
N LEU A 32 2.62 12.24 -4.51
CA LEU A 32 2.70 13.20 -5.60
C LEU A 32 3.76 14.25 -5.27
N LEU A 33 4.78 14.33 -6.12
CA LEU A 33 5.80 15.36 -6.08
C LEU A 33 5.43 16.52 -7.02
N ASN A 34 6.03 17.68 -6.76
CA ASN A 34 5.89 18.86 -7.61
C ASN A 34 6.24 18.52 -9.07
N GLY A 35 5.29 18.71 -9.99
CA GLY A 35 5.46 18.38 -11.41
C GLY A 35 4.81 17.06 -11.87
N ASN A 36 3.78 16.59 -11.16
CA ASN A 36 3.01 15.37 -11.48
C ASN A 36 3.87 14.09 -11.55
N GLN A 37 4.92 14.04 -10.72
CA GLN A 37 5.74 12.85 -10.56
C GLN A 37 5.26 12.05 -9.34
N ILE A 38 5.23 10.73 -9.48
CA ILE A 38 4.88 9.80 -8.40
C ILE A 38 6.19 9.23 -7.85
N ALA A 39 6.36 9.30 -6.54
CA ALA A 39 7.50 8.70 -5.85
C ALA A 39 7.03 7.80 -4.71
N PHE A 40 7.78 6.73 -4.44
CA PHE A 40 7.58 5.92 -3.23
C PHE A 40 8.13 6.66 -2.02
N THR A 41 7.42 6.63 -0.90
CA THR A 41 7.86 7.26 0.35
C THR A 41 8.90 6.43 1.10
N GLY A 42 8.93 5.12 0.84
CA GLY A 42 9.81 4.17 1.54
C GLY A 42 9.10 3.26 2.53
N ALA A 43 7.78 3.38 2.69
CA ALA A 43 6.97 2.45 3.45
C ALA A 43 6.18 1.50 2.54
N CYS A 44 6.21 0.21 2.85
CA CYS A 44 5.36 -0.81 2.23
C CYS A 44 4.68 -1.67 3.30
N TRP A 45 3.53 -2.24 2.94
CA TRP A 45 2.73 -3.08 3.83
C TRP A 45 2.39 -4.39 3.18
N LYS A 46 2.35 -5.44 3.99
CA LYS A 46 2.03 -6.79 3.57
C LYS A 46 1.15 -7.48 4.59
N TRP A 47 0.14 -8.19 4.11
CA TRP A 47 -0.59 -9.14 4.94
C TRP A 47 0.30 -10.34 5.27
N THR A 48 0.52 -10.54 6.56
CA THR A 48 1.33 -11.63 7.09
C THR A 48 0.50 -12.40 8.11
N GLN A 49 0.47 -13.72 7.97
CA GLN A 49 -0.16 -14.59 8.96
C GLN A 49 0.77 -14.74 10.17
N THR A 50 0.26 -14.42 11.36
CA THR A 50 1.02 -14.54 12.60
C THR A 50 0.20 -15.19 13.71
N GLU A 51 0.89 -15.79 14.68
CA GLU A 51 0.28 -16.28 15.90
C GLU A 51 0.26 -15.16 16.94
N MET A 52 -0.93 -14.76 17.37
CA MET A 52 -1.12 -13.80 18.46
C MET A 52 -1.80 -14.47 19.66
N PRO A 53 -1.48 -14.08 20.90
CA PRO A 53 -2.21 -14.59 22.06
C PRO A 53 -3.69 -14.21 21.97
N SER A 54 -4.56 -15.13 22.40
CA SER A 54 -5.99 -14.87 22.56
C SER A 54 -6.21 -13.68 23.50
N ALA A 55 -7.38 -13.05 23.43
CA ALA A 55 -7.74 -11.97 24.36
C ALA A 55 -7.68 -12.41 25.84
N HIS A 56 -7.81 -13.70 26.11
CA HIS A 56 -7.71 -14.29 27.43
C HIS A 56 -6.29 -14.80 27.78
N GLY A 57 -5.35 -14.82 26.82
CA GLY A 57 -3.95 -15.19 27.01
C GLY A 57 -3.70 -16.69 27.21
N ASP A 58 -4.69 -17.53 26.95
CA ASP A 58 -4.71 -18.96 27.24
C ASP A 58 -4.39 -19.85 26.03
N TYR A 59 -4.46 -19.31 24.81
CA TYR A 59 -4.04 -19.98 23.57
C TYR A 59 -3.56 -18.95 22.54
N SER A 60 -2.90 -19.42 21.48
CA SER A 60 -2.53 -18.59 20.34
C SER A 60 -3.55 -18.75 19.20
N VAL A 61 -3.81 -17.66 18.49
CA VAL A 61 -4.69 -17.61 17.31
C VAL A 61 -3.86 -17.23 16.10
N LEU A 62 -3.97 -18.02 15.03
CA LEU A 62 -3.48 -17.62 13.71
C LEU A 62 -4.39 -16.55 13.14
N THR A 63 -3.82 -15.38 12.85
CA THR A 63 -4.56 -14.24 12.31
C THR A 63 -3.69 -13.50 11.29
N ASP A 64 -4.34 -12.95 10.27
CA ASP A 64 -3.68 -12.09 9.30
C ASP A 64 -3.52 -10.69 9.88
N VAL A 65 -2.28 -10.21 9.90
CA VAL A 65 -1.94 -8.86 10.37
C VAL A 65 -1.26 -8.11 9.24
N LEU A 66 -1.58 -6.83 9.13
CA LEU A 66 -0.92 -5.94 8.19
C LEU A 66 0.34 -5.40 8.85
N VAL A 67 1.50 -5.71 8.26
CA VAL A 67 2.81 -5.36 8.80
C VAL A 67 3.51 -4.40 7.85
N GLU A 68 4.10 -3.35 8.40
CA GLU A 68 4.98 -2.43 7.68
C GLU A 68 6.36 -3.08 7.49
N GLU A 69 6.87 -3.09 6.26
CA GLU A 69 8.20 -3.59 5.92
C GLU A 69 9.08 -2.48 5.32
N ASP A 70 10.40 -2.65 5.45
CA ASP A 70 11.38 -1.79 4.80
C ASP A 70 11.35 -2.00 3.28
N LEU A 71 11.28 -0.90 2.52
CA LEU A 71 11.14 -0.97 1.06
C LEU A 71 12.36 -1.60 0.37
N MET A 72 12.12 -2.59 -0.49
CA MET A 72 12.86 -2.66 -1.75
C MET A 72 12.24 -1.62 -2.68
N ILE A 73 12.99 -0.63 -3.16
CA ILE A 73 12.49 0.39 -4.10
C ILE A 73 12.62 -0.13 -5.54
N PRO A 74 11.59 -0.75 -6.15
CA PRO A 74 11.58 -0.89 -7.59
C PRO A 74 11.37 0.49 -8.24
N ARG A 75 11.83 0.65 -9.48
CA ARG A 75 11.33 1.76 -10.31
C ARG A 75 9.82 1.62 -10.43
N PHE A 76 9.09 2.74 -10.35
CA PHE A 76 7.64 2.72 -10.54
C PHE A 76 7.34 2.02 -11.87
N PRO A 77 6.68 0.85 -11.84
CA PRO A 77 6.59 0.01 -13.02
C PRO A 77 5.78 0.72 -14.09
N THR A 78 6.03 0.39 -15.36
CA THR A 78 5.25 0.92 -16.49
C THR A 78 4.15 -0.08 -16.80
N GLN A 79 3.11 -0.06 -15.97
CA GLN A 79 1.90 -0.86 -16.13
C GLN A 79 0.77 0.01 -16.68
N ASP A 80 -0.16 -0.60 -17.40
CA ASP A 80 -1.35 0.08 -17.93
C ASP A 80 -2.37 0.38 -16.82
N TYR A 81 -2.43 -0.47 -15.78
CA TYR A 81 -3.37 -0.38 -14.67
C TYR A 81 -2.67 -0.64 -13.33
N TYR A 82 -3.17 0.01 -12.28
CA TYR A 82 -2.69 -0.12 -10.91
C TYR A 82 -3.87 -0.29 -9.98
N GLU A 83 -3.70 -1.19 -9.03
CA GLU A 83 -4.62 -1.34 -7.92
C GLU A 83 -4.32 -0.25 -6.89
N PHE A 84 -5.16 0.79 -6.86
CA PHE A 84 -4.97 1.97 -6.00
C PHE A 84 -5.90 1.95 -4.79
N TYR A 85 -5.38 2.46 -3.67
CA TYR A 85 -6.07 2.60 -2.40
C TYR A 85 -5.79 4.00 -1.81
N GLU A 86 -6.82 4.61 -1.24
CA GLU A 86 -6.70 5.94 -0.62
C GLU A 86 -6.04 5.85 0.75
N SER A 87 -6.26 4.73 1.46
CA SER A 87 -5.68 4.42 2.76
C SER A 87 -5.18 2.97 2.82
N VAL A 88 -4.23 2.73 3.73
CA VAL A 88 -3.78 1.39 4.12
C VAL A 88 -4.93 0.50 4.61
N HIS A 89 -6.01 1.08 5.14
CA HIS A 89 -7.18 0.35 5.61
C HIS A 89 -8.09 -0.16 4.48
N ASP A 90 -7.97 0.38 3.27
CA ASP A 90 -8.75 -0.07 2.12
C ASP A 90 -8.15 -1.34 1.48
N PHE A 91 -6.93 -1.72 1.90
CA PHE A 91 -6.22 -2.90 1.45
C PHE A 91 -6.64 -4.12 2.28
N SER A 92 -7.61 -4.90 1.78
CA SER A 92 -8.17 -6.10 2.43
C SER A 92 -8.29 -7.28 1.48
#